data_AF-A0A2J0M719-F1
#
_entry.id   AF-A0A2J0M719-F1
#
_cell.length_a   1.000
_cell.length_b   1.000
_cell.length_c   1.000
_cell.angle_alpha   90.00
_cell.angle_beta   90.00
_cell.angle_gamma   90.00
#
_symmetry.space_group_name_H-M   'P 1'
#
loop_
_entity.id
_entity.type
_entity.pdbx_description
1 polymer ?
#
loop_
_entity_poly.entity_id
_entity_poly.type
_entity_poly.pdbx_seq_one_letter_code
_entity_poly.pdbx_strand_id
1 'polypeptide(L)'
;MIEITKDILKEIYLPRPNEVRKYDFGLLLVIGGSEFYSGSPALSSMAASKAGVDVVRVIAPKRAADIIASFSPTMAAYPLPGDWLG
;
A
#
# COMPACT_ATOMS: atom_id res chain seq x y z
N MET A 1 -0.99 -30.77 2.88
CA MET A 1 -0.40 -29.58 2.23
C MET A 1 -1.34 -29.21 1.09
N ILE A 2 -1.81 -27.97 1.02
CA ILE A 2 -2.70 -27.53 -0.07
C ILE A 2 -1.79 -27.18 -1.25
N GLU A 3 -2.00 -27.81 -2.40
CA GLU A 3 -1.29 -27.46 -3.63
C GLU A 3 -1.93 -26.21 -4.25
N ILE A 4 -1.13 -25.17 -4.48
CA ILE A 4 -1.61 -23.91 -5.06
C ILE A 4 -1.32 -23.91 -6.56
N THR A 5 -2.38 -23.98 -7.37
CA THR A 5 -2.31 -23.83 -8.82
C THR A 5 -2.79 -22.45 -9.25
N LYS A 6 -2.63 -22.10 -10.54
CA LYS A 6 -3.10 -20.82 -11.09
C LYS A 6 -4.63 -20.66 -11.02
N ASP A 7 -5.38 -21.74 -10.84
CA ASP A 7 -6.84 -21.68 -10.81
C ASP A 7 -7.37 -20.86 -9.64
N ILE A 8 -6.64 -20.77 -8.53
CA ILE A 8 -6.99 -19.92 -7.37
C ILE A 8 -7.19 -18.44 -7.74
N LEU A 9 -6.51 -17.96 -8.79
CA LEU A 9 -6.62 -16.57 -9.22
C LEU A 9 -8.01 -16.22 -9.74
N LYS A 10 -8.75 -17.20 -10.29
CA LYS A 10 -10.14 -17.01 -10.75
C LYS A 10 -11.10 -16.78 -9.59
N GLU A 11 -10.77 -17.31 -8.41
CA GLU A 11 -11.57 -17.18 -7.20
C GLU A 11 -11.27 -15.87 -6.46
N ILE A 12 -10.00 -15.44 -6.46
CA ILE A 12 -9.55 -14.24 -5.73
C ILE A 12 -9.82 -12.95 -6.54
N TYR A 13 -9.55 -12.95 -7.85
CA TYR A 13 -9.69 -11.78 -8.71
C TYR A 13 -10.97 -11.82 -9.53
N LEU A 14 -12.10 -11.51 -8.87
CA LEU A 14 -13.40 -11.41 -9.52
C LEU A 14 -13.47 -10.20 -10.47
N PRO A 15 -14.23 -10.28 -11.58
CA PRO A 15 -14.48 -9.15 -12.47
C PRO A 15 -15.09 -7.96 -11.71
N ARG A 16 -14.64 -6.74 -12.04
CA ARG A 16 -15.19 -5.51 -11.45
C ARG A 16 -16.42 -5.04 -12.22
N PRO A 17 -17.49 -4.60 -11.55
CA PRO A 17 -18.62 -3.92 -12.21
C PRO A 17 -18.16 -2.64 -12.93
N ASN A 18 -18.91 -2.21 -13.94
CA ASN A 18 -18.61 -0.97 -14.67
C ASN A 18 -18.87 0.30 -13.83
N GLU A 19 -19.84 0.23 -12.90
CA GLU A 19 -20.27 1.36 -12.07
C GLU A 19 -19.54 1.36 -10.72
N VAL A 20 -18.21 1.48 -10.76
CA VAL A 20 -17.36 1.53 -9.57
C VAL A 20 -16.76 2.92 -9.38
N ARG A 21 -16.49 3.28 -8.12
CA ARG A 21 -15.91 4.54 -7.69
C ARG A 21 -14.68 4.28 -6.84
N LYS A 22 -13.85 5.31 -6.71
CA LYS A 22 -12.75 5.32 -5.75
C LYS A 22 -13.30 4.95 -4.37
N TYR A 23 -12.61 4.07 -3.65
CA TYR A 23 -12.94 3.51 -2.33
C TYR A 23 -13.87 2.29 -2.34
N ASP A 24 -14.43 1.88 -3.48
CA ASP A 24 -15.24 0.65 -3.56
C ASP A 24 -14.39 -0.61 -3.37
N PHE A 25 -13.10 -0.57 -3.71
CA PHE A 25 -12.13 -1.65 -3.48
C PHE A 25 -11.17 -1.35 -2.32
N GLY A 26 -11.64 -0.54 -1.37
CA GLY A 26 -11.01 -0.35 -0.07
C GLY A 26 -9.92 0.70 0.02
N LEU A 27 -9.63 1.07 1.26
CA LEU A 27 -8.53 1.94 1.67
C LEU A 27 -7.59 1.14 2.56
N LEU A 28 -6.35 0.94 2.12
CA LEU A 28 -5.29 0.35 2.94
C LEU A 28 -4.46 1.45 3.60
N LEU A 29 -4.24 1.31 4.91
CA LEU A 29 -3.31 2.13 5.66
C LEU A 29 -2.07 1.30 6.02
N VAL A 30 -0.92 1.69 5.50
CA VAL A 30 0.38 1.09 5.83
C VAL A 30 1.05 1.97 6.89
N ILE A 31 1.30 1.39 8.06
CA ILE A 31 1.98 2.08 9.16
C ILE A 31 3.36 1.45 9.29
N GLY A 32 4.40 2.25 9.07
CA GLY A 32 5.76 1.75 9.11
C GLY A 32 6.72 2.75 8.51
N GLY A 33 8.00 2.59 8.86
CA GLY A 33 9.02 3.55 8.51
C GLY A 33 9.90 3.83 9.72
N SER A 34 11.18 4.05 9.47
CA SER A 34 12.12 4.59 10.45
C SER A 34 13.18 5.42 9.74
N GLU A 35 14.10 5.98 10.51
CA GLU A 35 15.29 6.67 9.99
C GLU A 35 16.04 5.88 8.90
N PHE A 36 16.12 4.55 9.06
CA PHE A 36 16.82 3.63 8.14
C PHE A 36 15.88 2.89 7.18
N TYR A 37 14.64 2.62 7.58
CA TYR A 37 13.74 1.72 6.83
C TYR A 37 12.56 2.47 6.21
N SER A 38 12.79 3.23 5.14
CA SER A 38 11.71 3.81 4.32
C SER A 38 11.21 2.87 3.22
N GLY A 39 12.05 1.91 2.79
CA GLY A 39 11.74 1.04 1.66
C GLY A 39 10.62 0.03 1.91
N SER A 40 10.56 -0.57 3.11
CA SER A 40 9.56 -1.59 3.44
C SER A 40 8.11 -1.07 3.32
N PRO A 41 7.70 0.05 3.95
CA PRO A 41 6.34 0.58 3.77
C PRO A 41 6.06 1.03 2.34
N ALA A 42 7.06 1.56 1.60
CA ALA A 42 6.88 1.92 0.19
C ALA A 42 6.57 0.70 -0.68
N LEU A 43 7.36 -0.38 -0.54
CA LEU A 43 7.18 -1.62 -1.31
C LEU A 43 5.84 -2.28 -1.02
N SER A 44 5.46 -2.38 0.27
CA SER A 44 4.14 -2.89 0.66
C SER A 44 3.01 -2.07 0.04
N SER A 45 3.16 -0.74 -0.01
CA SER A 45 2.14 0.15 -0.56
C SER A 45 1.99 0.01 -2.07
N MET A 46 3.09 -0.07 -2.80
CA MET A 46 3.06 -0.30 -4.25
C MET A 46 2.52 -1.70 -4.59
N ALA A 47 2.86 -2.72 -3.81
CA ALA A 47 2.32 -4.06 -3.98
C ALA A 47 0.80 -4.09 -3.78
N ALA A 48 0.29 -3.40 -2.77
CA ALA A 48 -1.15 -3.27 -2.53
C ALA A 48 -1.87 -2.55 -3.69
N SER A 49 -1.30 -1.45 -4.20
CA SER A 49 -1.85 -0.78 -5.39
C SER A 49 -1.86 -1.71 -6.61
N LYS A 50 -0.81 -2.52 -6.81
CA LYS A 50 -0.76 -3.51 -7.91
C LYS A 50 -1.73 -4.67 -7.72
N ALA A 51 -2.04 -5.05 -6.48
CA ALA A 51 -3.05 -6.04 -6.14
C ALA A 51 -4.49 -5.51 -6.31
N GLY A 52 -4.67 -4.22 -6.62
CA GLY A 52 -5.97 -3.62 -6.92
C GLY A 52 -6.65 -2.93 -5.74
N VAL A 53 -5.94 -2.61 -4.66
CA VAL A 53 -6.48 -1.69 -3.64
C VAL A 53 -6.66 -0.31 -4.27
N ASP A 54 -7.83 0.30 -4.09
CA ASP A 54 -8.14 1.60 -4.71
C ASP A 54 -7.26 2.72 -4.16
N VAL A 55 -7.11 2.77 -2.85
CA VAL A 55 -6.36 3.82 -2.18
C VAL A 55 -5.43 3.20 -1.16
N VAL A 56 -4.14 3.54 -1.27
CA VAL A 56 -3.13 3.16 -0.29
C VAL A 56 -2.54 4.43 0.32
N ARG A 57 -2.54 4.51 1.64
CA ARG A 57 -1.93 5.60 2.40
C ARG A 57 -0.84 5.04 3.30
N VAL A 58 0.22 5.81 3.47
CA VAL A 58 1.33 5.46 4.36
C VAL A 58 1.40 6.45 5.49
N ILE A 59 1.61 5.97 6.71
CA ILE A 59 1.96 6.80 7.87
C ILE A 59 3.36 6.40 8.30
N ALA A 60 4.28 7.36 8.31
CA ALA A 60 5.68 7.12 8.63
C ALA A 60 6.31 8.35 9.30
N PRO A 61 7.43 8.19 10.05
CA PRO A 61 8.25 9.30 10.50
C PRO A 61 8.61 10.22 9.32
N LYS A 62 8.68 11.53 9.55
CA LYS A 62 8.76 12.55 8.49
C LYS A 62 9.80 12.22 7.41
N ARG A 63 11.02 11.89 7.81
CA ARG A 63 12.10 11.50 6.89
C ARG A 63 11.68 10.33 5.98
N ALA A 64 11.10 9.29 6.57
CA ALA A 64 10.65 8.12 5.81
C ALA A 64 9.47 8.48 4.90
N ALA A 65 8.48 9.22 5.40
CA ALA A 65 7.32 9.66 4.63
C ALA A 65 7.72 10.48 3.39
N ASP A 66 8.63 11.43 3.53
CA ASP A 66 9.13 12.27 2.43
C ASP A 66 9.83 11.42 1.35
N ILE A 67 10.65 10.43 1.78
CA ILE A 67 11.29 9.49 0.86
C ILE A 67 10.23 8.62 0.17
N ILE A 68 9.28 8.05 0.91
CA ILE A 68 8.22 7.18 0.35
C ILE A 68 7.36 7.93 -0.67
N ALA A 69 7.01 9.20 -0.40
CA ALA A 69 6.26 10.05 -1.32
C ALA A 69 6.99 10.25 -2.66
N SER A 70 8.32 10.19 -2.68
CA SER A 70 9.12 10.32 -3.91
C SER A 70 9.12 9.08 -4.82
N PHE A 71 8.63 7.92 -4.35
CA PHE A 71 8.69 6.67 -5.14
C PHE A 71 7.72 6.67 -6.33
N SER A 72 6.58 7.35 -6.21
CA SER A 72 5.58 7.46 -7.29
C SER A 72 4.63 8.62 -7.02
N PRO A 73 4.14 9.34 -8.05
CA PRO A 73 3.11 10.39 -7.91
C PRO A 73 1.79 9.91 -7.27
N THR A 74 1.54 8.61 -7.30
CA THR A 74 0.34 8.00 -6.69
C THR A 74 0.51 7.67 -5.20
N MET A 75 1.72 7.82 -4.65
CA MET A 75 1.98 7.57 -3.23
C MET A 75 1.41 8.69 -2.37
N ALA A 76 0.64 8.29 -1.36
CA ALA A 76 0.09 9.19 -0.35
C ALA A 76 0.73 8.86 1.00
N ALA A 77 1.92 9.42 1.26
CA ALA A 77 2.58 9.30 2.56
C ALA A 77 2.27 10.51 3.45
N TYR A 78 1.90 10.24 4.69
CA TYR A 78 1.61 11.22 5.72
C TYR A 78 2.74 11.23 6.76
N PRO A 79 3.44 12.36 6.93
CA PRO A 79 4.56 12.46 7.85
C PRO A 79 4.08 12.61 9.30
N LEU A 80 4.73 11.87 10.20
CA LEU A 80 4.64 12.06 11.65
C LEU A 80 5.94 12.68 12.20
N PRO A 81 5.88 13.46 13.30
CA PRO A 81 7.07 13.92 13.99
C PRO A 81 7.84 12.74 14.63
N GLY A 82 9.15 12.93 14.84
CA GLY A 82 10.04 11.92 15.40
C GLY A 82 10.74 11.05 14.35
N ASP A 83 11.64 10.18 14.80
CA ASP A 83 12.46 9.30 13.96
C ASP A 83 11.94 7.84 13.93
N TRP A 84 11.04 7.49 14.86
CA TRP A 84 10.37 6.20 14.97
C TRP A 84 8.90 6.36 15.37
N LEU A 85 8.14 5.29 15.19
CA LEU A 85 6.74 5.22 15.60
C LEU A 85 6.68 4.64 17.02
N GLY A 86 6.56 5.49 18.04
CA GLY A 86 6.51 5.09 19.45
C GLY A 86 6.68 6.25 20.42
#